data_AF-A0A520MS96-F1
#
_entry.id   AF-A0A520MS96-F1
#
_cell.length_a   1.000
_cell.length_b   1.000
_cell.length_c   1.000
_cell.angle_alpha   90.00
_cell.angle_beta   90.00
_cell.angle_gamma   90.00
#
_symmetry.space_group_name_H-M   'P 1'
#
loop_
_entity.id
_entity.type
_entity.pdbx_description
1 polymer ?
#
loop_
_entity_poly.entity_id
_entity_poly.type
_entity_poly.pdbx_seq_one_letter_code
_entity_poly.pdbx_strand_id
1 'polypeptide(L)'
;SFAIPELFLELGLENKKDFNVVEDLISGGGLAKIYSFFADTEISPEEIVGSYHSDQFAQKSVDVFLTSLAQILSELALAYMPGKGIYLAGGLMRSLKEFIDSDLFMRNFIVNRKSMHADVLTQMPVALINQEMTCLHGSLNFINKISQNLN
;
A
#
# COMPACT_ATOMS: atom_id res chain seq x y z
N SER A 1 7.25 5.98 18.00
CA SER A 1 8.24 5.32 17.14
C SER A 1 7.45 4.27 16.40
N PHE A 2 7.46 4.23 15.07
CA PHE A 2 6.72 3.19 14.36
C PHE A 2 7.39 1.84 14.58
N ALA A 3 6.63 0.91 15.13
CA ALA A 3 7.03 -0.47 15.28
C ALA A 3 6.00 -1.33 14.54
N ILE A 4 6.46 -2.13 13.58
CA ILE A 4 5.58 -3.05 12.81
C ILE A 4 4.73 -3.94 13.77
N PRO A 5 5.27 -4.46 14.89
CA PRO A 5 4.46 -5.17 15.90
C PRO A 5 3.33 -4.35 16.53
N GLU A 6 3.51 -3.04 16.68
CA GLU A 6 2.50 -2.13 17.24
C GLU A 6 1.41 -1.85 16.19
N LEU A 7 1.80 -1.65 14.91
CA LEU A 7 0.86 -1.53 13.79
C LEU A 7 -0.08 -2.74 13.68
N PHE A 8 0.44 -3.96 13.83
CA PHE A 8 -0.40 -5.16 13.81
C PHE A 8 -1.48 -5.14 14.90
N LEU A 9 -1.14 -4.69 16.10
CA LEU A 9 -2.08 -4.59 17.22
C LEU A 9 -3.13 -3.51 16.95
N GLU A 10 -2.72 -2.33 16.47
CA GLU A 10 -3.65 -1.24 16.12
C GLU A 10 -4.67 -1.65 15.05
N LEU A 11 -4.29 -2.56 14.15
CA LEU A 11 -5.14 -3.08 13.07
C LEU A 11 -5.98 -4.31 13.48
N GLY A 12 -5.93 -4.71 14.76
CA GLY A 12 -6.70 -5.85 15.27
C GLY A 12 -6.18 -7.22 14.81
N LEU A 13 -4.91 -7.31 14.42
CA LEU A 13 -4.23 -8.55 14.02
C LEU A 13 -3.57 -9.21 15.25
N GLU A 14 -4.40 -9.61 16.21
CA GLU A 14 -3.96 -10.18 17.49
C GLU A 14 -3.56 -11.66 17.38
N ASN A 15 -2.44 -11.95 16.69
CA ASN A 15 -1.63 -13.17 16.87
C ASN A 15 -0.31 -13.03 16.11
N LYS A 16 0.75 -12.64 16.82
CA LYS A 16 2.03 -12.18 16.25
C LYS A 16 2.79 -13.21 15.40
N LYS A 17 2.48 -14.50 15.49
CA LYS A 17 3.30 -15.53 14.84
C LYS A 17 3.17 -15.53 13.32
N ASP A 18 2.03 -15.08 12.81
CA ASP A 18 1.77 -15.15 11.39
C ASP A 18 2.17 -13.86 10.67
N PHE A 19 2.24 -12.70 11.34
CA PHE A 19 2.64 -11.44 10.70
C PHE A 19 4.02 -10.98 11.20
N ASN A 20 5.04 -11.11 10.35
CA ASN A 20 6.44 -10.90 10.72
C ASN A 20 7.12 -9.80 9.90
N VAL A 21 6.74 -9.66 8.63
CA VAL A 21 7.37 -8.72 7.70
C VAL A 21 6.36 -7.76 7.10
N VAL A 22 6.83 -6.63 6.56
CA VAL A 22 6.00 -5.64 5.87
C VAL A 22 5.18 -6.28 4.74
N GLU A 23 5.78 -7.25 4.03
CA GLU A 23 5.12 -7.96 2.93
C GLU A 23 3.89 -8.75 3.37
N ASP A 24 3.78 -9.13 4.65
CA ASP A 24 2.59 -9.78 5.20
C ASP A 24 1.37 -8.83 5.29
N LEU A 25 1.58 -7.51 5.11
CA LEU A 25 0.50 -6.51 5.08
C LEU A 25 0.26 -5.92 3.70
N ILE A 26 1.33 -5.62 2.96
CA ILE A 26 1.26 -4.78 1.76
C ILE A 26 1.69 -5.52 0.48
N SER A 27 1.24 -6.77 0.35
CA SER A 27 1.40 -7.58 -0.86
C SER A 27 0.11 -8.33 -1.21
N GLY A 28 0.07 -8.98 -2.38
CA GLY A 28 -1.05 -9.88 -2.72
C GLY A 28 -1.19 -11.03 -1.71
N GLY A 29 -0.09 -11.71 -1.38
CA GLY A 29 -0.09 -12.73 -0.33
C GLY A 29 -0.47 -12.17 1.04
N GLY A 30 -0.05 -10.93 1.34
CA GLY A 30 -0.45 -10.22 2.56
C GLY A 30 -1.96 -9.96 2.63
N LEU A 31 -2.60 -9.55 1.53
CA LEU A 31 -4.05 -9.38 1.47
C LEU A 31 -4.78 -10.71 1.75
N ALA A 32 -4.33 -11.81 1.12
CA ALA A 32 -4.87 -13.14 1.38
C ALA A 32 -4.68 -13.58 2.84
N LYS A 33 -3.53 -13.25 3.44
CA LYS A 33 -3.22 -13.53 4.84
C LYS A 33 -4.11 -12.75 5.81
N ILE A 34 -4.32 -11.45 5.56
CA ILE A 34 -5.23 -10.61 6.35
C ILE A 34 -6.65 -11.18 6.28
N TYR A 35 -7.10 -11.59 5.10
CA TYR A 35 -8.41 -12.20 4.93
C TYR A 35 -8.54 -13.51 5.70
N SER A 36 -7.57 -14.42 5.56
CA SER A 36 -7.54 -15.69 6.28
C SER A 36 -7.60 -15.49 7.80
N PHE A 37 -6.93 -14.46 8.31
CA PHE A 37 -7.01 -14.10 9.72
C PHE A 37 -8.43 -13.76 10.20
N PHE A 38 -9.26 -13.10 9.36
CA PHE A 38 -10.63 -12.74 9.75
C PHE A 38 -11.68 -13.80 9.41
N ALA A 39 -11.49 -14.53 8.31
CA ALA A 39 -12.48 -15.45 7.76
C ALA A 39 -12.20 -16.94 8.07
N ASP A 40 -11.02 -17.26 8.63
CA ASP A 40 -10.55 -18.63 8.89
C ASP A 40 -10.56 -19.51 7.62
N THR A 41 -10.34 -18.89 6.46
CA THR A 41 -10.28 -19.56 5.16
C THR A 41 -9.39 -18.80 4.18
N GLU A 42 -8.78 -19.50 3.25
CA GLU A 42 -7.90 -18.92 2.23
C GLU A 42 -8.60 -18.83 0.87
N ILE A 43 -8.59 -17.63 0.30
CA ILE A 43 -9.02 -17.35 -1.07
C ILE A 43 -7.99 -16.45 -1.75
N SER A 44 -8.07 -16.33 -3.07
CA SER A 44 -7.12 -15.52 -3.83
C SER A 44 -7.31 -14.02 -3.60
N PRO A 45 -6.24 -13.20 -3.74
CA PRO A 45 -6.37 -11.74 -3.69
C PRO A 45 -7.40 -11.20 -4.69
N GLU A 46 -7.51 -11.81 -5.87
CA GLU A 46 -8.49 -11.44 -6.89
C GLU A 46 -9.92 -11.69 -6.42
N GLU A 47 -10.20 -12.83 -5.76
CA GLU A 47 -11.50 -13.12 -5.16
C GLU A 47 -11.83 -12.14 -4.02
N ILE A 48 -10.86 -11.81 -3.16
CA ILE A 48 -11.04 -10.84 -2.07
C ILE A 48 -11.43 -9.47 -2.61
N VAL A 49 -10.70 -8.98 -3.61
CA VAL A 49 -11.01 -7.70 -4.27
C VAL A 49 -12.40 -7.77 -4.90
N GLY A 50 -12.73 -8.88 -5.59
CA GLY A 50 -14.03 -9.07 -6.24
C GLY A 50 -15.21 -9.19 -5.28
N SER A 51 -14.99 -9.61 -4.04
CA SER A 51 -16.04 -9.78 -3.02
C SER A 51 -16.17 -8.61 -2.04
N TYR A 52 -15.41 -7.52 -2.21
CA TYR A 52 -15.36 -6.36 -1.29
C TYR A 52 -16.73 -5.85 -0.84
N HIS A 53 -17.70 -5.73 -1.76
CA HIS A 53 -19.04 -5.22 -1.45
C HIS A 53 -20.01 -6.26 -0.87
N SER A 54 -19.68 -7.55 -0.95
CA SER A 54 -20.56 -8.66 -0.60
C SER A 54 -20.09 -9.45 0.62
N ASP A 55 -18.83 -9.28 1.01
CA ASP A 55 -18.20 -10.00 2.09
C ASP A 55 -17.52 -9.02 3.06
N GLN A 56 -18.00 -9.02 4.30
CA GLN A 56 -17.47 -8.17 5.37
C GLN A 56 -15.99 -8.43 5.68
N PHE A 57 -15.51 -9.67 5.50
CA PHE A 57 -14.11 -9.99 5.74
C PHE A 57 -13.21 -9.51 4.60
N ALA A 58 -13.70 -9.56 3.37
CA ALA A 58 -13.03 -8.96 2.22
C ALA A 58 -12.91 -7.44 2.39
N GLN A 59 -14.01 -6.77 2.76
CA GLN A 59 -14.03 -5.35 3.06
C GLN A 59 -12.98 -5.00 4.12
N LYS A 60 -13.04 -5.66 5.28
CA LYS A 60 -12.12 -5.44 6.39
C LYS A 60 -10.67 -5.67 5.99
N SER A 61 -10.39 -6.67 5.15
CA SER A 61 -9.03 -7.00 4.72
C SER A 61 -8.43 -5.93 3.82
N VAL A 62 -9.22 -5.43 2.87
CA VAL A 62 -8.81 -4.31 2.00
C VAL A 62 -8.61 -3.03 2.82
N ASP A 63 -9.48 -2.74 3.79
CA ASP A 63 -9.35 -1.56 4.64
C ASP A 63 -8.07 -1.61 5.50
N VAL A 64 -7.76 -2.79 6.07
CA VAL A 64 -6.50 -3.03 6.81
C VAL A 64 -5.29 -2.89 5.89
N PHE A 65 -5.34 -3.45 4.68
CA PHE A 65 -4.28 -3.31 3.68
C PHE A 65 -4.01 -1.84 3.34
N LEU A 66 -5.05 -1.07 3.01
CA LEU A 66 -4.92 0.34 2.60
C LEU A 66 -4.43 1.22 3.76
N THR A 67 -4.91 0.96 4.97
CA THR A 67 -4.44 1.64 6.19
C THR A 67 -2.96 1.35 6.45
N SER A 68 -2.56 0.08 6.38
CA SER A 68 -1.16 -0.34 6.53
C SER A 68 -0.28 0.33 5.50
N LEU A 69 -0.70 0.33 4.23
CA LEU A 69 0.02 0.94 3.13
C LEU A 69 0.26 2.43 3.38
N ALA A 70 -0.78 3.18 3.79
CA ALA A 70 -0.64 4.60 4.10
C ALA A 70 0.40 4.85 5.20
N GLN A 71 0.33 4.10 6.31
CA GLN A 71 1.23 4.30 7.44
C GLN A 71 2.69 3.88 7.11
N ILE A 72 2.88 2.79 6.37
CA ILE A 72 4.21 2.35 5.94
C ILE A 72 4.82 3.34 4.95
N LEU A 73 4.04 3.81 3.97
CA LEU A 73 4.51 4.83 3.02
C LEU A 73 4.87 6.14 3.72
N SER A 74 4.18 6.49 4.80
CA SER A 74 4.50 7.67 5.62
C SER A 74 5.88 7.58 6.27
N GLU A 75 6.25 6.42 6.81
CA GLU A 75 7.61 6.20 7.32
C GLU A 75 8.66 6.32 6.22
N LEU A 76 8.40 5.68 5.06
CA LEU A 76 9.30 5.74 3.91
C LEU A 76 9.44 7.16 3.36
N ALA A 77 8.34 7.92 3.34
CA ALA A 77 8.32 9.32 2.91
C ALA A 77 9.23 10.18 3.78
N LEU A 78 9.19 10.02 5.11
CA LEU A 78 10.06 10.76 6.03
C LEU A 78 11.51 10.28 5.98
N ALA A 79 11.73 8.98 5.79
CA ALA A 79 13.07 8.41 5.74
C ALA A 79 13.83 8.83 4.46
N TYR A 80 13.15 8.88 3.32
CA TYR A 80 13.77 9.08 2.01
C TYR A 80 13.50 10.45 1.39
N MET A 81 12.49 11.19 1.87
CA MET A 81 12.10 12.51 1.38
C MET A 81 12.00 12.57 -0.17
N PRO A 82 11.13 11.77 -0.81
CA PRO A 82 11.17 11.49 -2.26
C PRO A 82 10.90 12.68 -3.21
N GLY A 83 10.92 13.93 -2.76
CA GLY A 83 10.85 15.13 -3.61
C GLY A 83 9.55 15.22 -4.40
N LYS A 84 9.53 14.65 -5.62
CA LYS A 84 8.38 14.66 -6.54
C LYS A 84 7.23 13.71 -6.14
N GLY A 85 7.29 13.15 -4.94
CA GLY A 85 6.25 12.31 -4.36
C GLY A 85 6.42 10.82 -4.60
N ILE A 86 5.35 10.09 -4.30
CA ILE A 86 5.27 8.63 -4.30
C ILE A 86 4.32 8.19 -5.39
N TYR A 87 4.76 7.23 -6.22
CA TYR A 87 3.97 6.67 -7.30
C TYR A 87 3.76 5.18 -7.08
N LEU A 88 2.51 4.78 -6.88
CA LEU A 88 2.10 3.39 -6.70
C LEU A 88 1.83 2.75 -8.05
N ALA A 89 2.44 1.60 -8.30
CA ALA A 89 2.29 0.83 -9.52
C ALA A 89 1.95 -0.62 -9.20
N GLY A 90 1.40 -1.35 -10.18
CA GLY A 90 1.12 -2.78 -10.05
C GLY A 90 -0.36 -3.13 -10.32
N GLY A 91 -0.62 -4.42 -10.57
CA GLY A 91 -1.98 -4.92 -10.81
C GLY A 91 -2.90 -4.75 -9.61
N LEU A 92 -2.46 -5.18 -8.44
CA LEU A 92 -3.23 -5.11 -7.20
C LEU A 92 -3.64 -3.67 -6.84
N MET A 93 -2.71 -2.72 -6.87
CA MET A 93 -3.06 -1.32 -6.56
C MET A 93 -4.06 -0.73 -7.56
N ARG A 94 -4.05 -1.17 -8.82
CA ARG A 94 -5.05 -0.75 -9.81
C ARG A 94 -6.41 -1.38 -9.55
N SER A 95 -6.46 -2.63 -9.11
CA SER A 95 -7.72 -3.29 -8.75
C SER A 95 -8.31 -2.74 -7.44
N LEU A 96 -7.48 -2.25 -6.52
CA LEU A 96 -7.94 -1.61 -5.29
C LEU A 96 -8.40 -0.16 -5.46
N LYS A 97 -8.18 0.45 -6.63
CA LYS A 97 -8.38 1.89 -6.87
C LYS A 97 -9.76 2.40 -6.45
N GLU A 98 -10.80 1.65 -6.74
CA GLU A 98 -12.18 2.06 -6.48
C GLU A 98 -12.54 2.06 -4.98
N PHE A 99 -11.77 1.36 -4.15
CA PHE A 99 -11.95 1.29 -2.70
C PHE A 99 -11.12 2.33 -1.94
N ILE A 100 -10.29 3.12 -2.63
CA ILE A 100 -9.44 4.13 -1.99
C ILE A 100 -10.26 5.38 -1.65
N ASP A 101 -10.59 5.54 -0.38
CA ASP A 101 -10.98 6.83 0.19
C ASP A 101 -9.72 7.69 0.40
N SER A 102 -9.59 8.76 -0.39
CA SER A 102 -8.41 9.63 -0.36
C SER A 102 -8.26 10.38 0.97
N ASP A 103 -9.36 10.78 1.60
CA ASP A 103 -9.32 11.51 2.88
C ASP A 103 -8.91 10.57 4.00
N LEU A 104 -9.46 9.36 4.03
CA LEU A 104 -9.09 8.34 5.02
C LEU A 104 -7.63 7.88 4.82
N PHE A 105 -7.20 7.70 3.57
CA PHE A 105 -5.81 7.36 3.26
C PHE A 105 -4.86 8.45 3.78
N MET A 106 -5.15 9.72 3.48
CA MET A 106 -4.29 10.83 3.92
C MET A 106 -4.30 11.02 5.43
N ARG A 107 -5.42 10.78 6.13
CA ARG A 107 -5.46 10.77 7.60
C ARG A 107 -4.53 9.72 8.19
N ASN A 108 -4.54 8.50 7.64
CA ASN A 108 -3.63 7.44 8.05
C ASN A 108 -2.18 7.73 7.64
N PHE A 109 -1.96 8.38 6.50
CA PHE A 109 -0.64 8.77 6.03
C PHE A 109 0.04 9.79 6.97
N ILE A 110 -0.71 10.59 7.73
CA ILE A 110 -0.16 11.57 8.67
C ILE A 110 -0.42 11.23 10.15
N VAL A 111 -0.95 10.04 10.43
CA VAL A 111 -1.27 9.61 11.79
C VAL A 111 0.01 9.48 12.64
N ASN A 112 -0.09 9.79 13.93
CA ASN A 112 1.01 9.67 14.88
C ASN A 112 2.28 10.46 14.46
N ARG A 113 2.09 11.60 13.77
CA ARG A 113 3.18 12.51 13.36
C ARG A 113 3.25 13.76 14.23
N LYS A 114 4.49 14.21 14.45
CA LYS A 114 4.73 15.58 14.93
C LYS A 114 4.26 16.57 13.87
N SER A 115 3.79 17.75 14.29
CA SER A 115 3.26 18.78 13.38
C SER A 115 4.18 19.05 12.19
N MET A 116 5.47 19.31 12.44
CA MET A 116 6.44 19.58 11.37
C MET A 116 6.61 18.43 10.36
N HIS A 117 6.43 17.17 10.78
CA HIS A 117 6.49 16.03 9.87
C HIS A 117 5.18 15.88 9.09
N ALA A 118 4.03 16.12 9.74
CA ALA A 118 2.74 16.14 9.08
C ALA A 118 2.67 17.24 8.01
N ASP A 119 3.21 18.43 8.28
CA ASP A 119 3.27 19.55 7.33
C ASP A 119 4.07 19.19 6.07
N VAL A 120 5.16 18.43 6.22
CA VAL A 120 5.95 17.92 5.09
C VAL A 120 5.17 16.86 4.31
N LEU A 121 4.57 15.90 5.03
CA LEU A 121 3.85 14.78 4.42
C LEU A 121 2.59 15.22 3.67
N THR A 122 1.85 16.20 4.20
CA THR A 122 0.64 16.75 3.56
C THR A 122 0.92 17.42 2.21
N GLN A 123 2.14 17.89 2.00
CA GLN A 123 2.57 18.48 0.72
C GLN A 123 3.10 17.44 -0.28
N MET A 124 3.31 16.20 0.17
CA MET A 124 3.92 15.16 -0.67
C MET A 124 2.83 14.45 -1.50
N PRO A 125 2.90 14.50 -2.84
CA PRO A 125 1.90 13.84 -3.66
C PRO A 125 2.06 12.32 -3.58
N VAL A 126 0.93 11.61 -3.44
CA VAL A 126 0.83 10.16 -3.59
C VAL A 126 -0.09 9.89 -4.76
N ALA A 127 0.39 9.19 -5.78
CA ALA A 127 -0.34 8.98 -7.03
C ALA A 127 -0.36 7.50 -7.42
N LEU A 128 -1.48 7.04 -7.99
CA LEU A 128 -1.59 5.72 -8.60
C LEU A 128 -1.33 5.79 -10.10
N ILE A 129 -0.41 4.96 -10.59
CA ILE A 129 -0.16 4.79 -12.02
C ILE A 129 -1.24 3.90 -12.62
N ASN A 130 -2.14 4.50 -13.43
CA ASN A 130 -3.18 3.75 -14.13
C ASN A 130 -2.67 3.03 -15.40
N GLN A 131 -1.52 3.45 -15.94
CA GLN A 131 -0.96 2.92 -17.18
C GLN A 131 -0.58 1.44 -16.99
N GLU A 132 -1.15 0.57 -17.83
CA GLU A 132 -0.76 -0.84 -17.86
C GLU A 132 0.68 -1.03 -18.32
N MET A 133 1.27 -2.20 -18.01
CA MET A 133 2.62 -2.55 -18.47
C MET A 133 3.69 -1.50 -18.13
N THR A 134 3.52 -0.76 -17.01
CA THR A 134 4.42 0.33 -16.60
C THR A 134 5.88 -0.10 -16.60
N CYS A 135 6.18 -1.33 -16.16
CA CYS A 135 7.52 -1.88 -16.15
C CYS A 135 8.11 -2.01 -17.56
N LEU A 136 7.33 -2.47 -18.55
CA LEU A 136 7.79 -2.55 -19.94
C LEU A 136 8.05 -1.16 -20.53
N HIS A 137 7.17 -0.20 -20.26
CA HIS A 137 7.40 1.19 -20.67
C HIS A 137 8.68 1.76 -20.04
N GLY A 138 8.94 1.44 -18.76
CA GLY A 138 10.16 1.79 -18.07
C GLY A 138 11.41 1.19 -18.73
N SER A 139 11.39 -0.11 -19.02
CA SER A 139 12.47 -0.80 -19.71
C SER A 139 12.74 -0.22 -21.10
N LEU A 140 11.70 0.03 -21.90
CA LEU A 140 11.82 0.64 -23.21
C LEU A 140 12.43 2.05 -23.14
N ASN A 141 11.94 2.88 -22.21
CA ASN A 141 12.46 4.22 -22.01
C ASN A 141 13.92 4.22 -21.56
N PHE A 142 14.31 3.28 -20.70
CA PHE A 142 15.70 3.12 -20.27
C PHE A 142 16.62 2.80 -21.46
N ILE A 143 16.22 1.84 -22.31
CA ILE A 143 16.97 1.48 -23.52
C ILE A 143 17.08 2.68 -24.47
N ASN A 144 15.97 3.36 -24.75
CA ASN A 144 15.95 4.53 -25.65
C ASN A 144 16.89 5.65 -25.17
N LYS A 145 16.92 5.93 -23.86
CA LYS A 145 17.83 6.94 -23.30
C LYS A 145 19.30 6.56 -23.46
N ILE A 146 19.64 5.27 -23.28
CA ILE A 146 21.01 4.81 -23.47
C ILE A 146 21.41 4.91 -24.95
N SER A 147 20.53 4.48 -25.87
CA SER A 147 20.80 4.55 -27.30
C SER A 147 20.95 5.98 -27.84
N GLN A 148 20.24 6.96 -27.27
CA GLN A 148 20.39 8.37 -27.63
C GLN A 148 21.72 8.98 -27.18
N ASN A 149 22.30 8.48 -26.09
CA ASN A 149 23.59 8.97 -25.58
C ASN A 149 24.81 8.33 -26.28
N LEU A 150 24.58 7.33 -27.14
CA LEU A 150 25.63 6.63 -27.90
C LEU A 150 25.83 7.18 -29.32
N ASN A 151 24.93 8.04 -29.79
CA ASN A 151 24.99 8.76 -31.06
C ASN A 151 25.30 10.24 -30.82
#